data_AF-A0A087T2H7-F1
#
_entry.id   AF-A0A087T2H7-F1
#
_cell.length_a   1.000
_cell.length_b   1.000
_cell.length_c   1.000
_cell.angle_alpha   90.00
_cell.angle_beta   90.00
_cell.angle_gamma   90.00
#
_symmetry.space_group_name_H-M   'P 1'
#
loop_
_entity.id
_entity.type
_entity.pdbx_description
1 polymer ?
#
loop_
_entity_poly.entity_id
_entity_poly.type
_entity_poly.pdbx_seq_one_letter_code
_entity_poly.pdbx_strand_id
1 'polypeptide(L)'
;MAKVCQRMIENREFCSRFRNEETILFVLRVMVGLIILYDHVHPVGAFAKSAHIDVKGSIKVLKDQPPNVVEGLLNALRYTTRHLNDESTPKHIKSLLA
;
A
#
# COMPACT_ATOMS: atom_id res chain seq x y z
N MET A 1 -0.37 10.12 6.80
CA MET A 1 0.74 10.03 5.84
C MET A 1 0.46 9.05 4.69
N ALA A 2 0.05 7.80 4.93
CA ALA A 2 -0.17 6.81 3.84
C ALA A 2 -1.09 7.32 2.70
N LYS A 3 -2.23 7.94 3.04
CA LYS A 3 -3.15 8.57 2.07
C LYS A 3 -2.50 9.69 1.24
N VAL A 4 -1.56 10.46 1.82
CA VAL A 4 -0.83 11.51 1.09
C VAL A 4 0.09 10.86 0.07
N CYS A 5 0.86 9.84 0.47
CA CYS A 5 1.73 9.08 -0.43
C CYS A 5 0.94 8.44 -1.58
N GLN A 6 -0.19 7.80 -1.27
CA GLN A 6 -1.09 7.24 -2.29
C GLN A 6 -1.54 8.32 -3.30
N ARG A 7 -2.05 9.46 -2.80
CA ARG A 7 -2.56 10.55 -3.65
C ARG A 7 -1.49 11.22 -4.50
N MET A 8 -0.27 11.32 -3.98
CA MET A 8 0.89 11.85 -4.72
C MET A 8 1.18 11.03 -5.99
N ILE A 9 0.99 9.70 -5.94
CA ILE A 9 1.27 8.81 -7.08
C ILE A 9 0.03 8.57 -7.94
N GLU A 10 -1.14 8.39 -7.33
CA GLU A 10 -2.41 8.11 -8.03
C GLU A 10 -2.86 9.29 -8.91
N ASN A 11 -2.69 10.53 -8.45
CA ASN A 11 -3.04 11.70 -9.23
C ASN A 11 -1.93 12.03 -10.24
N ARG A 12 -2.22 11.88 -11.53
CA ARG A 12 -1.27 12.18 -12.62
C ARG A 12 -0.72 13.60 -12.58
N GLU A 13 -1.51 14.59 -12.15
CA GLU A 13 -1.06 15.98 -12.05
C GLU A 13 -0.04 16.19 -10.92
N PHE A 14 -0.15 15.43 -9.84
CA PHE A 14 0.84 15.46 -8.76
C PHE A 14 2.07 14.62 -9.13
N CYS A 15 1.84 13.44 -9.71
CA CYS A 15 2.89 12.53 -10.11
C CYS A 15 3.80 13.15 -11.19
N SER A 16 3.23 13.87 -12.16
CA SER A 16 4.00 14.55 -13.21
C SER A 16 4.88 15.71 -12.71
N ARG A 17 4.65 16.21 -11.49
CA ARG A 17 5.50 17.24 -10.86
C ARG A 17 6.79 16.65 -10.28
N PHE A 18 6.88 15.33 -10.12
CA PHE A 18 8.14 14.70 -9.72
C PHE A 18 9.13 14.72 -10.88
N ARG A 19 10.31 15.27 -10.64
CA ARG A 19 11.40 15.33 -11.62
C ARG A 19 12.22 14.05 -11.65
N ASN A 20 12.23 13.30 -10.55
CA ASN A 20 13.10 12.14 -10.33
C ASN A 20 12.26 10.89 -10.03
N GLU A 21 12.52 9.81 -10.75
CA GLU A 21 11.89 8.51 -10.53
C GLU A 21 12.15 7.98 -9.11
N GLU A 22 13.34 8.27 -8.55
CA GLU A 22 13.71 7.94 -7.17
C GLU A 22 12.72 8.49 -6.13
N THR A 23 12.09 9.63 -6.41
CA THR A 23 11.07 10.20 -5.51
C THR A 23 9.79 9.36 -5.51
N ILE A 24 9.36 8.89 -6.68
CA ILE A 24 8.20 7.98 -6.79
C ILE A 24 8.48 6.70 -6.02
N LEU A 25 9.67 6.13 -6.26
CA LEU A 25 10.19 4.95 -5.57
C LEU A 25 10.24 5.12 -4.04
N PHE A 26 10.69 6.27 -3.56
CA PHE A 26 10.68 6.61 -2.13
C PHE A 26 9.26 6.68 -1.58
N VAL A 27 8.35 7.37 -2.26
CA VAL A 27 6.95 7.53 -1.82
C VAL A 27 6.22 6.19 -1.75
N LEU A 28 6.45 5.28 -2.72
CA LEU A 28 5.90 3.92 -2.70
C LEU A 28 6.38 3.12 -1.49
N ARG A 29 7.69 3.19 -1.16
CA ARG A 29 8.28 2.52 0.01
C ARG A 29 7.71 3.09 1.31
N VAL A 30 7.61 4.41 1.43
CA VAL A 30 7.02 5.08 2.59
C VAL A 30 5.55 4.68 2.76
N MET A 31 4.77 4.63 1.68
CA MET A 31 3.37 4.18 1.72
C MET A 31 3.25 2.77 2.31
N VAL A 32 4.05 1.82 1.80
CA VAL A 32 4.01 0.42 2.23
C VAL A 32 4.47 0.27 3.68
N GLY A 33 5.56 0.93 4.06
CA GLY A 33 6.04 0.94 5.44
C GLY A 33 4.99 1.47 6.43
N LEU A 34 4.28 2.55 6.07
CA LEU A 34 3.22 3.10 6.90
C LEU A 34 2.00 2.18 7.01
N ILE A 35 1.64 1.45 5.94
CA ILE A 35 0.55 0.46 5.97
C ILE A 35 0.91 -0.66 6.95
N ILE A 36 2.12 -1.21 6.85
CA ILE A 36 2.60 -2.29 7.73
C ILE A 36 2.63 -1.80 9.18
N LEU A 37 3.20 -0.63 9.45
CA LEU A 37 3.24 -0.07 10.81
C LEU A 37 1.84 0.14 11.39
N TYR A 38 0.91 0.70 10.61
CA TYR A 38 -0.47 0.87 11.04
C TYR A 38 -1.13 -0.49 11.33
N ASP A 39 -0.89 -1.48 10.47
CA ASP A 39 -1.44 -2.81 10.66
C ASP A 39 -0.97 -3.47 11.95
N HIS A 40 0.25 -3.19 12.41
CA HIS A 40 0.76 -3.71 13.68
C HIS A 40 0.29 -2.94 14.91
N VAL A 41 0.14 -1.61 14.80
CA VAL A 41 -0.14 -0.73 15.95
C VAL A 41 -1.65 -0.53 16.18
N HIS A 42 -2.45 -0.51 15.11
CA HIS A 42 -3.88 -0.25 15.22
C HIS A 42 -4.65 -1.52 15.67
N PRO A 43 -5.58 -1.46 16.65
CA PRO A 43 -6.21 -2.65 17.23
C PRO A 43 -6.94 -3.56 16.24
N VAL A 44 -7.51 -3.00 15.17
CA VAL A 44 -8.22 -3.75 14.12
C VAL A 44 -7.40 -3.97 12.84
N GLY A 45 -6.15 -3.51 12.83
CA GLY A 45 -5.29 -3.59 11.64
C GLY A 45 -5.65 -2.65 10.50
N ALA A 46 -4.88 -2.75 9.41
CA ALA A 46 -5.03 -1.95 8.19
C ALA A 46 -6.10 -2.52 7.23
N PHE A 47 -6.48 -3.78 7.40
CA PHE A 47 -7.38 -4.50 6.48
C PHE A 47 -8.85 -4.50 6.90
N ALA A 48 -9.16 -4.01 8.09
CA ALA A 48 -10.55 -3.87 8.55
C ALA A 48 -11.31 -2.85 7.70
N LYS A 49 -12.61 -3.07 7.48
CA LYS A 49 -13.46 -2.12 6.74
C LYS A 49 -13.52 -0.73 7.38
N SER A 50 -13.33 -0.65 8.70
CA SER A 50 -13.30 0.59 9.48
C SER A 50 -11.93 1.27 9.50
N ALA A 51 -10.88 0.65 8.92
CA ALA A 51 -9.55 1.23 8.91
C ALA A 51 -9.52 2.52 8.08
N HIS A 52 -8.74 3.50 8.54
CA HIS A 52 -8.56 4.77 7.84
C HIS A 52 -7.52 4.71 6.70
N ILE A 53 -7.07 3.51 6.35
CA ILE A 53 -6.11 3.26 5.27
C ILE A 53 -6.84 2.58 4.11
N ASP A 54 -6.72 3.17 2.92
CA ASP A 54 -7.20 2.57 1.68
C ASP A 54 -6.16 1.58 1.12
N VAL A 55 -6.07 0.40 1.75
CA VAL A 55 -5.11 -0.64 1.34
C VAL A 55 -5.38 -1.11 -0.11
N LYS A 56 -6.65 -1.19 -0.52
CA LYS A 56 -7.03 -1.59 -1.87
C LYS A 56 -6.49 -0.60 -2.92
N GLY A 57 -6.69 0.69 -2.71
CA GLY A 57 -6.16 1.71 -3.60
C GLY A 57 -4.63 1.76 -3.59
N SER A 58 -3.99 1.57 -2.43
CA SER A 58 -2.53 1.45 -2.34
C SER A 58 -1.97 0.25 -3.13
N ILE A 59 -2.62 -0.92 -3.05
CA ILE A 59 -2.22 -2.09 -3.86
C ILE A 59 -2.38 -1.81 -5.34
N LYS A 60 -3.46 -1.12 -5.75
CA LYS A 60 -3.65 -0.72 -7.15
C LYS A 60 -2.52 0.19 -7.63
N VAL A 61 -2.17 1.23 -6.86
CA VAL A 61 -1.05 2.13 -7.17
C VAL A 61 0.26 1.36 -7.34
N LEU A 62 0.51 0.35 -6.51
CA LEU A 62 1.68 -0.53 -6.64
C LEU A 62 1.62 -1.37 -7.93
N LYS A 63 0.48 -1.99 -8.24
CA LYS A 63 0.32 -2.82 -9.45
C LYS A 63 0.40 -2.03 -10.76
N ASP A 64 0.16 -0.72 -10.72
CA ASP A 64 0.31 0.17 -11.87
C ASP A 64 1.79 0.52 -12.17
N GLN A 65 2.74 0.09 -11.33
CA GLN A 65 4.19 0.28 -11.54
C GLN A 65 4.84 -0.92 -12.25
N PRO A 66 6.07 -0.76 -12.79
CA PRO A 66 6.84 -1.87 -13.35
C PRO A 66 7.01 -3.03 -12.34
N PRO A 67 6.68 -4.28 -12.69
CA PRO A 67 6.68 -5.41 -11.74
C PRO A 67 8.02 -5.64 -11.02
N ASN A 68 9.13 -5.45 -11.75
CA ASN A 68 10.50 -5.58 -11.22
C ASN A 68 10.81 -4.60 -10.08
N VAL A 69 10.05 -3.52 -9.96
CA VAL A 69 10.22 -2.48 -8.93
C VAL A 69 9.38 -2.76 -7.68
N VAL A 70 8.16 -3.29 -7.86
CA VAL A 70 7.15 -3.37 -6.79
C VAL A 70 6.96 -4.75 -6.19
N GLU A 71 7.49 -5.81 -6.79
CA GLU A 71 7.30 -7.18 -6.27
C GLU A 71 7.76 -7.32 -4.82
N GLY A 72 8.90 -6.73 -4.47
CA GLY A 72 9.39 -6.71 -3.08
C GLY A 72 8.44 -5.99 -2.12
N LEU A 73 7.74 -4.95 -2.57
CA LEU A 73 6.76 -4.21 -1.78
C LEU A 73 5.45 -4.98 -1.62
N LEU A 74 4.99 -5.65 -2.67
CA LEU A 74 3.84 -6.55 -2.60
C LEU A 74 4.12 -7.73 -1.66
N ASN A 75 5.34 -8.28 -1.70
CA ASN A 75 5.78 -9.33 -0.76
C ASN A 75 5.87 -8.84 0.68
N ALA A 76 6.32 -7.61 0.91
CA ALA A 76 6.29 -7.02 2.25
C ALA A 76 4.85 -6.94 2.80
N LEU A 77 3.87 -6.58 1.96
CA LEU A 77 2.46 -6.62 2.35
C LEU A 77 1.97 -8.05 2.60
N ARG A 78 2.39 -9.04 1.80
CA ARG A 78 2.00 -10.46 1.96
C ARG A 78 2.52 -11.09 3.25
N TYR A 79 3.78 -10.81 3.60
CA TYR A 79 4.50 -11.58 4.61
C TYR A 79 4.79 -10.83 5.91
N THR A 80 4.73 -9.50 5.91
CA THR A 80 5.07 -8.69 7.09
C THR A 80 3.85 -8.08 7.77
N THR A 81 2.67 -8.15 7.14
CA THR A 81 1.43 -7.69 7.76
C THR A 81 0.89 -8.70 8.77
N ARG A 82 0.23 -8.20 9.80
CA ARG A 82 -0.34 -8.96 10.91
C ARG A 82 -1.75 -9.47 10.59
N HIS A 83 -2.61 -8.63 10.03
CA HIS A 83 -4.04 -8.93 9.91
C HIS A 83 -4.49 -9.35 8.50
N LEU A 84 -3.59 -9.47 7.51
CA LEU A 84 -3.94 -9.87 6.14
C LEU A 84 -4.67 -11.21 6.09
N ASN A 85 -4.25 -12.16 6.92
CA ASN A 85 -4.78 -13.53 6.89
C ASN A 85 -6.01 -13.74 7.79
N ASP A 86 -6.39 -12.75 8.59
CA ASP A 86 -7.54 -12.83 9.49
C ASP A 86 -8.85 -13.14 8.76
N GLU A 87 -9.76 -13.85 9.41
CA GLU A 87 -11.08 -14.17 8.85
C GLU A 87 -11.90 -12.90 8.55
N SER A 88 -11.70 -11.84 9.33
CA SER A 88 -12.33 -10.53 9.14
C SER A 88 -11.83 -9.78 7.91
N THR A 89 -10.66 -10.13 7.37
CA THR A 89 -10.09 -9.45 6.20
C THR A 89 -10.86 -9.81 4.93
N PRO A 90 -11.40 -8.82 4.19
CA PRO A 90 -12.22 -9.09 3.00
C PRO A 90 -11.49 -9.94 1.96
N LYS A 91 -12.14 -11.03 1.51
CA LYS A 91 -11.58 -11.98 0.53
C LYS A 91 -11.02 -11.31 -0.73
N HIS A 92 -11.69 -10.27 -1.22
CA HIS A 92 -11.24 -9.53 -2.40
C HIS A 92 -9.91 -8.79 -2.19
N ILE A 93 -9.58 -8.39 -0.95
CA ILE A 93 -8.28 -7.77 -0.65
C ILE A 93 -7.20 -8.86 -0.63
N LYS A 94 -7.50 -10.02 -0.03
CA LYS A 94 -6.57 -11.18 -0.05
C LYS A 94 -6.22 -11.58 -1.48
N SER A 95 -7.20 -11.66 -2.39
CA SER A 95 -6.95 -12.00 -3.81
C SER A 95 -6.09 -10.97 -4.56
N LEU A 96 -6.04 -9.72 -4.11
CA LEU A 96 -5.16 -8.72 -4.72
C LEU A 96 -3.69 -8.98 -4.38
N LEU A 97 -3.42 -9.69 -3.29
CA LEU A 97 -2.08 -10.07 -2.83
C LEU A 97 -1.84 -11.58 -2.92
N ALA A 98 -2.73 -12.32 -3.59
CA ALA A 98 -2.48 -13.71 -3.96
C ALA A 98 -1.34 -13.84 -4.99
#